data_AF-A0AA36N0T5-F1
#
_entry.id   AF-A0AA36N0T5-F1
#
_cell.length_a   1.000
_cell.length_b   1.000
_cell.length_c   1.000
_cell.angle_alpha   90.00
_cell.angle_beta   90.00
_cell.angle_gamma   90.00
#
_symmetry.space_group_name_H-M   'P 1'
#
loop_
_entity.id
_entity.type
_entity.pdbx_description
1 polymer ?
#
loop_
_entity_poly.entity_id
_entity_poly.type
_entity_poly.pdbx_seq_one_letter_code
_entity_poly.pdbx_strand_id
1 'polypeptide(L)'
;MASWKAAEYQPSTASWLLVFLACGSERLVQHLMRTAGLREAICCRGQVFDSAARVFCKAFYQALAARCDVAESHQVAQAAVRNSASLGLQGEADDKFLYLRSGAEPLPRPAAEGLGNVAKWPSWRPWPRVEDYAVCRLLDSCRIAAAFQSDASHRRRVVQILGDMGMGKSAMCREFCGYFSSPGRMFANRAFLVDEASFKSFQANGNDEELVATAILQTLEQPGSESVVQLPAFAKTMDLAGPWLLAIDGLSEMPHLCPAIVKILDSLLSQTSSLKLLLTSRKRVSLRPSGTGYSGFAASKAVELSLQPLPPQSAAELFRQRAHREFCTADFDALAKAVPAEALQILQHGPTLLERLAASPLLHALGGIPGRIVEAADRVDSSLASLLQHPMVPSEWTQHSGGDLPALEPSP
;
A
#
# COMPACT_ATOMS: atom_id res chain seq x y z
N MET A 1 -22.90 -45.00 -7.93
CA MET A 1 -21.80 -44.36 -8.70
C MET A 1 -22.39 -43.21 -9.50
N ALA A 2 -22.35 -42.00 -8.95
CA ALA A 2 -22.91 -40.81 -9.60
C ALA A 2 -21.86 -40.22 -10.56
N SER A 3 -22.10 -40.38 -11.86
CA SER A 3 -21.34 -39.76 -12.93
C SER A 3 -21.50 -38.24 -12.87
N TRP A 4 -20.47 -37.53 -12.41
CA TRP A 4 -20.35 -36.09 -12.57
C TRP A 4 -20.18 -35.77 -14.05
N LYS A 5 -21.27 -35.48 -14.76
CA LYS A 5 -21.19 -34.79 -16.05
C LYS A 5 -20.75 -33.36 -15.74
N ALA A 6 -19.52 -33.00 -16.10
CA ALA A 6 -19.10 -31.62 -16.15
C ALA A 6 -20.12 -30.85 -17.00
N ALA A 7 -20.86 -29.95 -16.37
CA ALA A 7 -21.71 -29.03 -17.11
C ALA A 7 -20.81 -28.30 -18.11
N GLU A 8 -21.13 -28.41 -19.40
CA GLU A 8 -20.56 -27.54 -20.43
C GLU A 8 -20.87 -26.11 -20.02
N TYR A 9 -19.89 -25.47 -19.38
CA TYR A 9 -19.88 -24.05 -19.16
C TYR A 9 -19.81 -23.42 -20.55
N GLN A 10 -20.96 -23.00 -21.09
CA GLN A 10 -20.97 -22.08 -22.22
C GLN A 10 -20.46 -20.75 -21.67
N PRO A 11 -19.22 -20.34 -21.97
CA PRO A 11 -18.75 -19.04 -21.53
C PRO A 11 -19.71 -18.01 -22.11
N SER A 12 -20.25 -17.17 -21.24
CA SER A 12 -20.94 -15.96 -21.66
C SER A 12 -20.06 -15.23 -22.69
N THR A 13 -20.68 -14.53 -23.62
CA THR A 13 -20.06 -13.76 -24.70
C THR A 13 -19.16 -12.60 -24.23
N ALA A 14 -18.67 -12.65 -22.98
CA ALA A 14 -17.69 -11.75 -22.42
C ALA A 14 -16.48 -11.66 -23.36
N SER A 15 -16.25 -10.47 -23.89
CA SER A 15 -15.05 -10.14 -24.65
C SER A 15 -13.87 -10.08 -23.68
N TRP A 16 -12.96 -11.03 -23.79
CA TRP A 16 -11.72 -11.04 -23.03
C TRP A 16 -10.72 -10.09 -23.71
N LEU A 17 -10.24 -9.10 -22.95
CA LEU A 17 -9.15 -8.21 -23.34
C LEU A 17 -7.84 -8.66 -22.66
N LEU A 18 -6.81 -8.92 -23.45
CA LEU A 18 -5.46 -9.17 -22.94
C LEU A 18 -4.59 -7.92 -23.12
N VAL A 19 -4.01 -7.39 -22.04
CA VAL A 19 -3.00 -6.31 -22.11
C VAL A 19 -1.66 -6.88 -21.67
N PHE A 20 -0.71 -7.02 -22.60
CA PHE A 20 0.59 -7.66 -22.34
C PHE A 20 1.76 -6.85 -22.93
N LEU A 21 2.23 -5.89 -22.14
CA LEU A 21 3.23 -4.88 -22.51
C LEU A 21 4.67 -5.33 -22.24
N ALA A 22 5.08 -6.47 -22.80
CA ALA A 22 6.45 -6.96 -22.75
C ALA A 22 7.15 -6.76 -24.11
N CYS A 23 8.47 -6.54 -24.12
CA CYS A 23 9.23 -6.38 -25.36
C CYS A 23 9.00 -7.57 -26.32
N GLY A 24 8.65 -7.28 -27.58
CA GLY A 24 8.42 -8.28 -28.62
C GLY A 24 7.22 -9.20 -28.38
N SER A 25 6.27 -8.80 -27.53
CA SER A 25 5.13 -9.65 -27.16
C SER A 25 4.12 -9.92 -28.27
N GLU A 26 4.18 -9.19 -29.39
CA GLU A 26 3.29 -9.34 -30.56
C GLU A 26 3.10 -10.80 -31.00
N ARG A 27 4.20 -11.55 -31.21
CA ARG A 27 4.13 -12.94 -31.71
C ARG A 27 3.41 -13.87 -30.74
N LEU A 28 3.68 -13.72 -29.45
CA LEU A 28 3.05 -14.53 -28.39
C LEU A 28 1.55 -14.23 -28.32
N VAL A 29 1.19 -12.95 -28.31
CA VAL A 29 -0.21 -12.51 -28.24
C VAL A 29 -0.98 -12.96 -29.48
N GLN A 30 -0.43 -12.83 -30.68
CA GLN A 30 -1.03 -13.35 -31.92
C GLN A 30 -1.21 -14.88 -31.90
N HIS A 31 -0.31 -15.62 -31.26
CA HIS A 31 -0.48 -17.06 -31.07
C HIS A 31 -1.63 -17.35 -30.11
N LEU A 32 -1.66 -16.69 -28.94
CA LEU A 32 -2.74 -16.84 -27.95
C LEU A 32 -4.11 -16.45 -28.52
N MET A 33 -4.20 -15.42 -29.36
CA MET A 33 -5.45 -15.05 -30.02
C MET A 33 -5.98 -16.16 -30.93
N ARG A 34 -5.09 -16.86 -31.66
CA ARG A 34 -5.46 -17.98 -32.54
C ARG A 34 -5.83 -19.25 -31.78
N THR A 35 -5.15 -19.54 -30.68
CA THR A 35 -5.30 -20.82 -29.97
C THR A 35 -6.27 -20.77 -28.79
N ALA A 36 -6.37 -19.63 -28.10
CA ALA A 36 -7.21 -19.46 -26.90
C ALA A 36 -8.51 -18.68 -27.17
N GLY A 37 -8.77 -18.28 -28.42
CA GLY A 37 -9.99 -17.55 -28.78
C GLY A 37 -10.09 -16.13 -28.22
N LEU A 38 -8.95 -15.50 -27.86
CA LEU A 38 -8.94 -14.09 -27.46
C LEU A 38 -9.35 -13.20 -28.63
N ARG A 39 -10.28 -12.27 -28.37
CA ARG A 39 -10.83 -11.38 -29.39
C ARG A 39 -10.05 -10.09 -29.53
N GLU A 40 -9.58 -9.54 -28.42
CA GLU A 40 -8.92 -8.23 -28.37
C GLU A 40 -7.66 -8.33 -27.51
N ALA A 41 -6.58 -7.75 -27.98
CA ALA A 41 -5.34 -7.71 -27.23
C ALA A 41 -4.51 -6.46 -27.51
N ILE A 42 -3.76 -6.00 -26.50
CA ILE A 42 -2.77 -4.95 -26.62
C ILE A 42 -1.40 -5.54 -26.28
N CYS A 43 -0.42 -5.29 -27.15
CA CYS A 43 0.90 -5.86 -27.05
C CYS A 43 1.97 -4.88 -27.55
N CYS A 44 3.23 -5.26 -27.42
CA CYS A 44 4.36 -4.46 -27.87
C CYS A 44 5.08 -5.11 -29.06
N ARG A 45 5.50 -4.29 -30.03
CA ARG A 45 6.41 -4.66 -31.11
C ARG A 45 7.83 -4.20 -30.77
N GLY A 46 8.78 -5.13 -30.90
CA GLY A 46 10.19 -4.84 -30.65
C GLY A 46 10.50 -4.46 -29.19
N GLN A 47 11.59 -3.74 -28.98
CA GLN A 47 11.97 -3.23 -27.66
C GLN A 47 11.20 -1.96 -27.32
N VAL A 48 10.70 -1.84 -26.10
CA VAL A 48 9.97 -0.67 -25.61
C VAL A 48 10.62 -0.18 -24.32
N PHE A 49 10.75 1.13 -24.16
CA PHE A 49 11.21 1.69 -22.88
C PHE A 49 10.17 1.43 -21.77
N ASP A 50 10.61 0.95 -20.61
CA ASP A 50 9.73 0.73 -19.44
C ASP A 50 8.94 1.99 -19.05
N SER A 51 9.56 3.16 -19.19
CA SER A 51 8.90 4.45 -18.95
C SER A 51 7.77 4.73 -19.95
N ALA A 52 7.94 4.40 -21.24
CA ALA A 52 6.88 4.50 -22.24
C ALA A 52 5.77 3.50 -21.96
N ALA A 53 6.11 2.24 -21.67
CA ALA A 53 5.12 1.21 -21.34
C ALA A 53 4.28 1.58 -20.12
N ARG A 54 4.90 2.19 -19.09
CA ARG A 54 4.19 2.75 -17.92
C ARG A 54 3.25 3.89 -18.29
N VAL A 55 3.69 4.85 -19.11
CA VAL A 55 2.85 5.98 -19.54
C VAL A 55 1.67 5.46 -20.35
N PHE A 56 1.92 4.58 -21.32
CA PHE A 56 0.90 3.92 -22.12
C PHE A 56 -0.11 3.19 -21.22
N CYS A 57 0.37 2.29 -20.36
CA CYS A 57 -0.47 1.48 -19.48
C CYS A 57 -1.36 2.35 -18.58
N LYS A 58 -0.77 3.39 -17.98
CA LYS A 58 -1.51 4.35 -17.15
C LYS A 58 -2.61 5.02 -17.97
N ALA A 59 -2.28 5.63 -19.10
CA ALA A 59 -3.23 6.34 -19.94
C ALA A 59 -4.32 5.42 -20.54
N PHE A 60 -3.96 4.18 -20.88
CA PHE A 60 -4.87 3.17 -21.40
C PHE A 60 -5.94 2.81 -20.37
N TYR A 61 -5.51 2.41 -19.16
CA TYR A 61 -6.46 2.12 -18.10
C TYR A 61 -7.26 3.36 -17.69
N GLN A 62 -6.67 4.55 -17.81
CA GLN A 62 -7.35 5.83 -17.62
C GLN A 62 -8.48 6.09 -18.62
N ALA A 63 -8.30 5.74 -19.89
CA ALA A 63 -9.38 5.85 -20.86
C ALA A 63 -10.46 4.78 -20.60
N LEU A 64 -10.06 3.55 -20.27
CA LEU A 64 -11.00 2.46 -20.00
C LEU A 64 -11.97 2.76 -18.84
N ALA A 65 -11.51 3.24 -17.68
CA ALA A 65 -12.47 3.55 -16.61
C ALA A 65 -13.19 4.90 -16.79
N ALA A 66 -12.80 5.70 -17.77
CA ALA A 66 -13.63 6.80 -18.29
C ALA A 66 -14.72 6.29 -19.24
N ARG A 67 -14.86 4.96 -19.40
CA ARG A 67 -15.81 4.26 -20.27
C ARG A 67 -15.56 4.46 -21.77
N CYS A 68 -14.35 4.86 -22.16
CA CYS A 68 -13.93 4.75 -23.56
C CYS A 68 -13.88 3.27 -23.96
N ASP A 69 -14.11 2.99 -25.24
CA ASP A 69 -13.91 1.64 -25.75
C ASP A 69 -12.41 1.29 -25.81
N VAL A 70 -12.08 0.02 -26.09
CA VAL A 70 -10.68 -0.45 -26.11
C VAL A 70 -9.84 0.23 -27.18
N ALA A 71 -10.43 0.49 -28.36
CA ALA A 71 -9.72 1.10 -29.49
C ALA A 71 -9.41 2.58 -29.21
N GLU A 72 -10.40 3.32 -28.72
CA GLU A 72 -10.27 4.70 -28.28
C GLU A 72 -9.26 4.80 -27.12
N SER A 73 -9.35 3.88 -26.16
CA SER A 73 -8.43 3.83 -25.01
C SER A 73 -6.98 3.62 -25.44
N HIS A 74 -6.75 2.76 -26.45
CA HIS A 74 -5.44 2.55 -27.05
C HIS A 74 -4.93 3.83 -27.73
N GLN A 75 -5.77 4.55 -28.47
CA GLN A 75 -5.40 5.83 -29.10
C GLN A 75 -5.05 6.91 -28.07
N VAL A 76 -5.83 7.03 -26.99
CA VAL A 76 -5.53 7.94 -25.87
C VAL A 76 -4.18 7.59 -25.25
N ALA A 77 -3.89 6.30 -25.07
CA ALA A 77 -2.63 5.83 -24.53
C ALA A 77 -1.44 6.14 -25.44
N GLN A 78 -1.58 5.94 -26.76
CA GLN A 78 -0.57 6.34 -27.73
C GLN A 78 -0.34 7.86 -27.71
N ALA A 79 -1.41 8.66 -27.66
CA ALA A 79 -1.30 10.12 -27.56
C ALA A 79 -0.57 10.57 -26.28
N ALA A 80 -0.81 9.90 -25.16
CA ALA A 80 -0.11 10.19 -23.91
C ALA A 80 1.40 9.90 -23.98
N VAL A 81 1.81 8.82 -24.65
CA VAL A 81 3.22 8.52 -24.91
C VAL A 81 3.83 9.56 -25.86
N ARG A 82 3.11 9.90 -26.93
CA ARG A 82 3.53 10.90 -27.95
C ARG A 82 3.74 12.29 -27.34
N ASN A 83 2.90 12.68 -26.39
CA ASN A 83 2.95 13.98 -25.73
C ASN A 83 3.84 13.99 -24.47
N SER A 84 4.61 12.93 -24.21
CA SER A 84 5.51 12.90 -23.06
C SER A 84 6.65 13.92 -23.23
N ALA A 85 7.04 14.57 -22.13
CA ALA A 85 8.13 15.55 -22.11
C ALA A 85 9.51 14.93 -22.45
N SER A 86 9.65 13.61 -22.28
CA SER A 86 10.88 12.90 -22.60
C SER A 86 10.95 12.60 -24.10
N LEU A 87 11.84 13.30 -24.81
CA LEU A 87 12.02 13.17 -26.27
C LEU A 87 12.20 11.71 -26.74
N GLY A 88 12.89 10.87 -25.95
CA GLY A 88 13.09 9.46 -26.29
C GLY A 88 11.83 8.60 -26.27
N LEU A 89 10.75 9.04 -25.62
CA LEU A 89 9.50 8.26 -25.53
C LEU A 89 8.53 8.54 -26.67
N GLN A 90 8.63 9.70 -27.31
CA GLN A 90 7.66 10.14 -28.32
C GLN A 90 7.65 9.19 -29.54
N GLY A 91 8.83 8.69 -29.94
CA GLY A 91 8.97 7.74 -31.05
C GLY A 91 8.46 6.32 -30.76
N GLU A 92 8.12 6.00 -29.51
CA GLU A 92 7.58 4.68 -29.15
C GLU A 92 6.07 4.56 -29.44
N ALA A 93 5.36 5.69 -29.54
CA ALA A 93 3.90 5.72 -29.50
C ALA A 93 3.24 4.97 -30.65
N ASP A 94 3.68 5.22 -31.88
CA ASP A 94 2.94 4.84 -33.09
C ASP A 94 3.18 3.39 -33.51
N ASP A 95 4.45 2.95 -33.50
CA ASP A 95 4.83 1.66 -34.08
C ASP A 95 4.95 0.53 -33.07
N LYS A 96 5.10 0.86 -31.78
CA LYS A 96 5.44 -0.15 -30.77
C LYS A 96 4.27 -0.65 -29.96
N PHE A 97 3.25 0.16 -29.72
CA PHE A 97 2.05 -0.29 -28.98
C PHE A 97 0.97 -0.72 -29.96
N LEU A 98 0.72 -2.01 -30.06
CA LEU A 98 -0.23 -2.56 -31.03
C LEU A 98 -1.55 -2.92 -30.35
N TYR A 99 -2.65 -2.57 -31.01
CA TYR A 99 -3.97 -3.11 -30.72
C TYR A 99 -4.36 -4.15 -31.78
N LEU A 100 -4.57 -5.38 -31.36
CA LEU A 100 -4.90 -6.52 -32.20
C LEU A 100 -6.35 -6.94 -31.93
N ARG A 101 -7.12 -7.17 -33.01
CA ARG A 101 -8.50 -7.66 -32.94
C ARG A 101 -8.71 -8.83 -33.88
N SER A 102 -9.29 -9.91 -33.38
CA SER A 102 -9.62 -11.10 -34.16
C SER A 102 -10.89 -10.85 -34.99
N GLY A 103 -10.81 -11.06 -36.30
CA GLY A 103 -11.97 -11.08 -37.20
C GLY A 103 -12.56 -9.73 -37.62
N ALA A 104 -11.85 -8.61 -37.47
CA ALA A 104 -12.33 -7.29 -37.89
C ALA A 104 -11.61 -6.76 -39.14
N GLU A 105 -12.39 -6.23 -40.09
CA GLU A 105 -11.92 -5.24 -41.07
C GLU A 105 -11.25 -4.05 -40.35
N PRO A 106 -10.31 -3.35 -41.01
CA PRO A 106 -9.67 -2.17 -40.44
C PRO A 106 -10.74 -1.14 -40.03
N LEU A 107 -10.82 -0.86 -38.73
CA LEU A 107 -11.73 0.16 -38.21
C LEU A 107 -11.36 1.52 -38.82
N PRO A 108 -12.34 2.30 -39.33
CA PRO A 108 -12.07 3.66 -39.77
C PRO A 108 -11.48 4.45 -38.59
N ARG A 109 -10.37 5.15 -38.85
CA ARG A 109 -9.77 6.08 -37.86
C ARG A 109 -10.87 7.05 -37.41
N PRO A 110 -11.20 7.13 -36.12
CA PRO A 110 -12.05 8.20 -35.62
C PRO A 110 -11.36 9.53 -35.95
N ALA A 111 -12.11 10.47 -36.53
CA ALA A 111 -11.60 11.83 -36.70
C ALA A 111 -11.27 12.38 -35.31
N ALA A 112 -10.03 12.85 -35.13
CA ALA A 112 -9.46 13.26 -33.84
C ALA A 112 -10.05 14.58 -33.27
N GLU A 113 -11.31 14.86 -33.57
CA GLU A 113 -12.01 16.09 -33.22
C GLU A 113 -12.98 15.81 -32.06
N GLY A 114 -12.47 15.83 -30.82
CA GLY A 114 -13.35 15.65 -29.66
C GLY A 114 -12.71 15.36 -28.29
N LEU A 115 -11.39 15.28 -28.15
CA LEU A 115 -10.72 15.01 -26.86
C LEU A 115 -10.86 16.13 -25.80
N GLY A 116 -11.75 17.11 -26.00
CA GLY A 116 -11.87 18.32 -25.18
C GLY A 116 -12.45 18.11 -23.78
N ASN A 117 -12.95 16.92 -23.44
CA ASN A 117 -13.39 16.59 -22.09
C ASN A 117 -13.09 15.12 -21.79
N VAL A 118 -11.81 14.77 -21.74
CA VAL A 118 -11.40 13.58 -21.00
C VAL A 118 -11.92 13.80 -19.59
N ALA A 119 -12.97 13.08 -19.19
CA ALA A 119 -13.52 13.11 -17.84
C ALA A 119 -12.31 13.04 -16.90
N LYS A 120 -12.12 14.08 -16.06
CA LYS A 120 -10.98 14.16 -15.16
C LYS A 120 -10.90 12.82 -14.44
N TRP A 121 -9.93 12.01 -14.84
CA TRP A 121 -9.69 10.72 -14.21
C TRP A 121 -9.64 10.98 -12.71
N PRO A 122 -10.26 10.15 -11.86
CA PRO A 122 -10.12 10.30 -10.42
C PRO A 122 -8.62 10.47 -10.14
N SER A 123 -8.24 11.65 -9.67
CA SER A 123 -6.85 11.93 -9.38
C SER A 123 -6.44 10.90 -8.35
N TRP A 124 -5.56 9.98 -8.76
CA TRP A 124 -4.95 9.05 -7.83
C TRP A 124 -4.37 9.88 -6.72
N ARG A 125 -4.91 9.74 -5.51
CA ARG A 125 -4.33 10.43 -4.37
C ARG A 125 -2.88 10.01 -4.31
N PRO A 126 -1.93 10.95 -4.40
CA PRO A 126 -0.54 10.63 -4.22
C PRO A 126 -0.40 10.19 -2.76
N TRP A 127 -0.39 8.88 -2.54
CA TRP A 127 -0.08 8.33 -1.24
C TRP A 127 1.41 8.60 -1.00
N PRO A 128 1.79 9.27 0.10
CA PRO A 128 3.20 9.38 0.44
C PRO A 128 3.74 7.97 0.57
N ARG A 129 4.75 7.64 -0.25
CA ARG A 129 5.35 6.31 -0.23
C ARG A 129 5.99 6.10 1.12
N VAL A 130 5.72 4.95 1.71
CA VAL A 130 6.48 4.46 2.84
C VAL A 130 7.65 3.69 2.25
N GLU A 131 8.77 4.39 2.12
CA GLU A 131 10.04 3.78 1.76
C GLU A 131 10.29 2.52 2.60
N ASP A 132 10.76 1.45 1.96
CA ASP A 132 11.21 0.20 2.60
C ASP A 132 10.13 -0.62 3.32
N TYR A 133 8.85 -0.32 3.10
CA TYR A 133 7.74 -1.06 3.71
C TYR A 133 7.67 -2.55 3.32
N ALA A 134 8.17 -2.87 2.12
CA ALA A 134 8.01 -4.19 1.49
C ALA A 134 8.71 -5.34 2.24
N VAL A 135 9.66 -5.05 3.13
CA VAL A 135 10.57 -6.07 3.67
C VAL A 135 9.85 -7.09 4.57
N CYS A 136 8.66 -6.80 5.14
CA CYS A 136 8.07 -7.73 6.15
C CYS A 136 6.55 -7.69 6.33
N ARG A 137 5.88 -6.61 5.92
CA ARG A 137 4.47 -6.38 6.29
C ARG A 137 3.47 -6.82 5.22
N LEU A 138 3.95 -7.47 4.15
CA LEU A 138 3.10 -7.99 3.09
C LEU A 138 2.08 -9.03 3.60
N LEU A 139 2.51 -9.93 4.49
CA LEU A 139 1.63 -10.95 5.06
C LEU A 139 0.50 -10.32 5.90
N ASP A 140 0.82 -9.29 6.67
CA ASP A 140 -0.18 -8.54 7.44
C ASP A 140 -1.16 -7.84 6.49
N SER A 141 -0.69 -7.29 5.36
CA SER A 141 -1.55 -6.69 4.34
C SER A 141 -2.49 -7.72 3.71
N CYS A 142 -1.98 -8.92 3.40
CA CYS A 142 -2.79 -10.04 2.93
C CYS A 142 -3.83 -10.46 3.96
N ARG A 143 -3.49 -10.48 5.26
CA ARG A 143 -4.45 -10.81 6.34
C ARG A 143 -5.58 -9.77 6.44
N ILE A 144 -5.26 -8.49 6.34
CA ILE A 144 -6.27 -7.42 6.31
C ILE A 144 -7.19 -7.58 5.08
N ALA A 145 -6.60 -7.79 3.90
CA ALA A 145 -7.35 -8.00 2.67
C ALA A 145 -8.25 -9.24 2.75
N ALA A 146 -7.73 -10.36 3.26
CA ALA A 146 -8.49 -11.58 3.48
C ALA A 146 -9.61 -11.35 4.50
N ALA A 147 -9.39 -10.58 5.57
CA ALA A 147 -10.43 -10.23 6.52
C ALA A 147 -11.60 -9.47 5.85
N PHE A 148 -11.32 -8.60 4.87
CA PHE A 148 -12.35 -7.90 4.10
C PHE A 148 -13.03 -8.77 3.03
N GLN A 149 -12.33 -9.75 2.45
CA GLN A 149 -12.83 -10.66 1.39
C GLN A 149 -13.57 -11.89 1.92
N SER A 150 -13.16 -12.41 3.09
CA SER A 150 -13.57 -13.72 3.62
C SER A 150 -15.04 -13.87 4.00
N ASP A 151 -15.89 -12.87 3.72
CA ASP A 151 -17.23 -12.82 4.26
C ASP A 151 -18.31 -12.68 3.20
N ALA A 152 -18.85 -13.83 2.77
CA ALA A 152 -20.09 -13.91 2.00
C ALA A 152 -21.29 -13.29 2.75
N SER A 153 -21.17 -13.06 4.07
CA SER A 153 -22.23 -12.46 4.91
C SER A 153 -22.01 -10.99 5.25
N HIS A 154 -20.99 -10.32 4.68
CA HIS A 154 -20.70 -8.90 4.91
C HIS A 154 -20.52 -8.48 6.38
N ARG A 155 -20.25 -9.40 7.33
CA ARG A 155 -20.16 -9.07 8.76
C ARG A 155 -18.79 -8.50 9.13
N ARG A 156 -17.69 -8.94 8.52
CA ARG A 156 -16.33 -8.44 8.77
C ARG A 156 -16.02 -7.23 7.90
N ARG A 157 -16.40 -6.05 8.42
CA ARG A 157 -16.20 -4.76 7.74
C ARG A 157 -15.22 -3.86 8.46
N VAL A 158 -14.77 -4.24 9.64
CA VAL A 158 -13.86 -3.43 10.45
C VAL A 158 -12.63 -4.25 10.77
N VAL A 159 -11.47 -3.72 10.46
CA VAL A 159 -10.17 -4.24 10.90
C VAL A 159 -9.52 -3.20 11.79
N GLN A 160 -9.10 -3.60 12.98
CA GLN A 160 -8.36 -2.77 13.92
C GLN A 160 -6.93 -3.27 14.05
N ILE A 161 -5.98 -2.45 13.65
CA ILE A 161 -4.55 -2.68 13.79
C ILE A 161 -4.10 -2.16 15.16
N LEU A 162 -3.58 -3.07 15.96
CA LEU A 162 -3.04 -2.82 17.30
C LEU A 162 -1.52 -2.91 17.28
N GLY A 163 -0.88 -2.20 18.22
CA GLY A 163 0.56 -2.28 18.44
C GLY A 163 1.12 -1.03 19.11
N ASP A 164 2.25 -1.18 19.78
CA ASP A 164 2.89 -0.08 20.51
C ASP A 164 3.40 1.04 19.60
N MET A 165 3.92 2.10 20.23
CA MET A 165 4.54 3.21 19.52
C MET A 165 5.73 2.70 18.67
N GLY A 166 5.83 3.18 17.43
CA GLY A 166 6.89 2.75 16.51
C GLY A 166 6.67 1.40 15.81
N MET A 167 5.59 0.65 16.06
CA MET A 167 5.33 -0.64 15.41
C MET A 167 5.04 -0.57 13.88
N GLY A 168 4.93 0.63 13.31
CA GLY A 168 4.66 0.82 11.88
C GLY A 168 3.17 0.80 11.50
N LYS A 169 2.25 1.09 12.44
CA LYS A 169 0.79 1.15 12.19
C LYS A 169 0.41 2.16 11.10
N SER A 170 0.91 3.39 11.21
CA SER A 170 0.65 4.46 10.23
C SER A 170 1.22 4.13 8.86
N ALA A 171 2.43 3.58 8.82
CA ALA A 171 3.07 3.09 7.61
C ALA A 171 2.23 2.00 6.92
N MET A 172 1.80 0.99 7.69
CA MET A 172 0.91 -0.07 7.26
C MET A 172 -0.40 0.46 6.66
N CYS A 173 -1.01 1.43 7.34
CA CYS A 173 -2.26 2.04 6.92
C CYS A 173 -2.13 2.74 5.55
N ARG A 174 -1.08 3.57 5.40
CA ARG A 174 -0.78 4.32 4.16
C ARG A 174 -0.51 3.38 2.98
N GLU A 175 0.35 2.39 3.18
CA GLU A 175 0.70 1.43 2.12
C GLU A 175 -0.47 0.53 1.73
N PHE A 176 -1.27 0.09 2.70
CA PHE A 176 -2.48 -0.66 2.42
C PHE A 176 -3.46 0.18 1.59
N CYS A 177 -3.70 1.44 1.98
CA CYS A 177 -4.56 2.35 1.22
C CYS A 177 -4.01 2.61 -0.19
N GLY A 178 -2.71 2.87 -0.33
CA GLY A 178 -2.07 3.10 -1.63
C GLY A 178 -2.14 1.91 -2.57
N TYR A 179 -1.81 0.73 -2.07
CA TYR A 179 -1.84 -0.49 -2.87
C TYR A 179 -3.27 -0.88 -3.25
N PHE A 180 -4.20 -0.95 -2.29
CA PHE A 180 -5.56 -1.44 -2.57
C PHE A 180 -6.51 -0.39 -3.15
N SER A 181 -6.13 0.89 -3.14
CA SER A 181 -6.83 1.90 -3.94
C SER A 181 -6.49 1.81 -5.42
N SER A 182 -5.31 1.32 -5.82
CA SER A 182 -4.88 1.25 -7.24
C SER A 182 -5.93 0.64 -8.19
N PRO A 183 -5.93 0.98 -9.50
CA PRO A 183 -7.02 0.58 -10.39
C PRO A 183 -7.04 -0.94 -10.56
N GLY A 184 -8.24 -1.50 -10.64
CA GLY A 184 -8.43 -2.96 -10.67
C GLY A 184 -8.14 -3.68 -9.35
N ARG A 185 -7.85 -2.95 -8.27
CA ARG A 185 -7.72 -3.52 -6.92
C ARG A 185 -9.01 -3.39 -6.12
N MET A 186 -8.98 -3.91 -4.90
CA MET A 186 -10.15 -4.10 -4.03
C MET A 186 -11.04 -2.85 -3.89
N PHE A 187 -10.47 -1.65 -3.80
CA PHE A 187 -11.23 -0.41 -3.56
C PHE A 187 -11.25 0.56 -4.74
N ALA A 188 -10.48 0.31 -5.81
CA ALA A 188 -10.52 1.04 -7.10
C ALA A 188 -10.76 2.57 -6.98
N ASN A 189 -9.78 3.31 -6.47
CA ASN A 189 -9.74 4.74 -6.12
C ASN A 189 -10.47 5.17 -4.85
N ARG A 190 -11.14 4.25 -4.16
CA ARG A 190 -12.04 4.62 -3.05
C ARG A 190 -11.46 4.21 -1.71
N ALA A 191 -10.18 4.51 -1.50
CA ALA A 191 -9.59 4.45 -0.17
C ALA A 191 -9.31 5.86 0.31
N PHE A 192 -9.67 6.13 1.55
CA PHE A 192 -9.51 7.43 2.18
C PHE A 192 -8.81 7.23 3.51
N LEU A 193 -7.91 8.15 3.86
CA LEU A 193 -7.13 8.10 5.09
C LEU A 193 -7.34 9.41 5.84
N VAL A 194 -7.91 9.29 7.03
CA VAL A 194 -8.01 10.39 7.99
C VAL A 194 -6.95 10.15 9.05
N ASP A 195 -6.00 11.07 9.16
CA ASP A 195 -4.94 11.02 10.15
C ASP A 195 -5.10 12.10 11.23
N GLU A 196 -4.24 12.08 12.23
CA GLU A 196 -4.26 13.05 13.33
C GLU A 196 -4.17 14.50 12.83
N ALA A 197 -3.39 14.75 11.77
CA ALA A 197 -3.23 16.09 11.20
C ALA A 197 -4.55 16.61 10.62
N SER A 198 -5.37 15.71 10.05
CA SER A 198 -6.70 16.01 9.53
C SER A 198 -7.68 16.46 10.62
N PHE A 199 -7.48 16.08 11.88
CA PHE A 199 -8.29 16.56 13.00
C PHE A 199 -7.73 17.85 13.63
N LYS A 200 -6.40 18.02 13.64
CA LYS A 200 -5.73 19.21 14.21
C LYS A 200 -6.01 20.50 13.45
N SER A 201 -6.29 20.44 12.15
CA SER A 201 -6.58 21.62 11.32
C SER A 201 -7.85 22.38 11.74
N PHE A 202 -8.66 21.81 12.63
CA PHE A 202 -9.98 22.34 13.00
C PHE A 202 -10.09 22.68 14.49
N GLN A 203 -9.09 23.37 15.04
CA GLN A 203 -9.20 23.90 16.40
C GLN A 203 -9.87 25.27 16.39
N ALA A 204 -11.21 25.31 16.46
CA ALA A 204 -11.98 26.41 17.08
C ALA A 204 -13.50 26.14 17.00
N ASN A 205 -14.14 25.88 18.14
CA ASN A 205 -15.56 26.15 18.41
C ASN A 205 -16.66 25.17 17.92
N GLY A 206 -16.34 23.97 17.43
CA GLY A 206 -17.34 22.98 16.98
C GLY A 206 -17.67 21.87 17.99
N ASN A 207 -18.79 21.18 17.79
CA ASN A 207 -19.07 19.88 18.41
C ASN A 207 -18.07 18.83 17.84
N ASP A 208 -17.52 17.95 18.67
CA ASP A 208 -16.59 16.88 18.25
C ASP A 208 -17.14 16.03 17.08
N GLU A 209 -18.46 15.83 17.03
CA GLU A 209 -19.10 15.12 15.90
C GLU A 209 -18.99 15.90 14.58
N GLU A 210 -19.17 17.21 14.63
CA GLU A 210 -19.04 18.08 13.47
C GLU A 210 -17.59 18.17 13.01
N LEU A 211 -16.66 18.27 13.96
CA LEU A 211 -15.23 18.20 13.72
C LEU A 211 -14.83 16.95 12.93
N VAL A 212 -15.26 15.78 13.43
CA VAL A 212 -14.93 14.48 12.84
C VAL A 212 -15.59 14.31 11.47
N ALA A 213 -16.87 14.68 11.34
CA ALA A 213 -17.57 14.59 10.08
C ALA A 213 -16.92 15.48 9.01
N THR A 214 -16.53 16.70 9.37
CA THR A 214 -15.84 17.63 8.48
C THR A 214 -14.45 17.13 8.09
N ALA A 215 -13.67 16.58 9.03
CA ALA A 215 -12.38 15.96 8.71
C ALA A 215 -12.53 14.78 7.72
N ILE A 216 -13.56 13.95 7.90
CA ILE A 216 -13.89 12.88 6.95
C ILE A 216 -14.29 13.47 5.60
N LEU A 217 -15.23 14.44 5.54
CA LEU A 217 -15.71 15.06 4.30
C LEU A 217 -14.61 15.77 3.50
N GLN A 218 -13.70 16.48 4.17
CA GLN A 218 -12.54 17.09 3.51
C GLN A 218 -11.60 16.04 2.95
N THR A 219 -11.35 14.96 3.72
CA THR A 219 -10.60 13.82 3.22
C THR A 219 -11.30 13.21 2.01
N LEU A 220 -12.61 13.27 1.89
CA LEU A 220 -13.35 12.77 0.73
C LEU A 220 -13.30 13.69 -0.50
N GLU A 221 -12.52 14.78 -0.46
CA GLU A 221 -12.36 15.76 -1.55
C GLU A 221 -13.70 16.30 -2.08
N GLN A 222 -14.62 16.61 -1.16
CA GLN A 222 -15.78 17.45 -1.44
C GLN A 222 -15.46 18.90 -1.00
N PRO A 223 -14.67 19.67 -1.78
CA PRO A 223 -14.37 21.06 -1.42
C PRO A 223 -15.68 21.86 -1.32
N GLY A 224 -15.94 22.44 -0.15
CA GLY A 224 -17.16 23.22 0.15
C GLY A 224 -18.26 22.45 0.89
N SER A 225 -18.04 21.18 1.24
CA SER A 225 -18.97 20.37 2.05
C SER A 225 -18.58 20.45 3.53
N GLU A 226 -19.16 21.41 4.27
CA GLU A 226 -18.87 21.62 5.71
C GLU A 226 -19.93 20.99 6.64
N SER A 227 -21.00 20.41 6.10
CA SER A 227 -22.11 19.95 6.94
C SER A 227 -22.09 18.45 7.19
N VAL A 228 -22.20 18.05 8.46
CA VAL A 228 -22.44 16.65 8.92
C VAL A 228 -23.58 15.97 8.14
N VAL A 229 -24.58 16.74 7.73
CA VAL A 229 -25.76 16.27 6.99
C VAL A 229 -25.39 15.67 5.62
N GLN A 230 -24.25 16.05 5.04
CA GLN A 230 -23.81 15.61 3.71
C GLN A 230 -23.10 14.24 3.75
N LEU A 231 -22.52 13.85 4.88
CA LEU A 231 -21.74 12.62 5.00
C LEU A 231 -22.57 11.34 4.70
N PRO A 232 -23.82 11.18 5.17
CA PRO A 232 -24.69 10.08 4.77
C PRO A 232 -24.98 10.01 3.26
N ALA A 233 -25.22 11.15 2.62
CA ALA A 233 -25.54 11.21 1.19
C ALA A 233 -24.33 10.83 0.34
N PHE A 234 -23.15 11.30 0.73
CA PHE A 234 -21.89 10.89 0.13
C PHE A 234 -21.65 9.38 0.30
N ALA A 235 -21.79 8.87 1.52
CA ALA A 235 -21.57 7.46 1.82
C ALA A 235 -22.47 6.54 0.98
N LYS A 236 -23.73 6.90 0.77
CA LYS A 236 -24.65 6.19 -0.14
C LYS A 236 -24.17 6.22 -1.59
N THR A 237 -23.69 7.37 -2.06
CA THR A 237 -23.15 7.51 -3.42
C THR A 237 -21.95 6.60 -3.64
N MET A 238 -21.05 6.53 -2.65
CA MET A 238 -19.90 5.62 -2.67
C MET A 238 -20.33 4.15 -2.63
N ASP A 239 -21.33 3.83 -1.82
CA ASP A 239 -21.87 2.47 -1.70
C ASP A 239 -22.42 1.96 -3.04
N LEU A 240 -23.13 2.82 -3.78
CA LEU A 240 -23.65 2.51 -5.12
C LEU A 240 -22.53 2.27 -6.14
N ALA A 241 -21.38 2.92 -5.98
CA ALA A 241 -20.25 2.69 -6.85
C ALA A 241 -19.59 1.31 -6.55
N GLY A 242 -19.66 0.82 -5.31
CA GLY A 242 -19.07 -0.46 -4.87
C GLY A 242 -18.17 -0.35 -3.62
N PRO A 243 -17.30 -1.35 -3.36
CA PRO A 243 -16.45 -1.39 -2.17
C PRO A 243 -15.53 -0.18 -2.02
N TRP A 244 -15.53 0.39 -0.83
CA TRP A 244 -14.69 1.53 -0.46
C TRP A 244 -14.14 1.39 0.96
N LEU A 245 -13.01 2.03 1.21
CA LEU A 245 -12.24 1.94 2.44
C LEU A 245 -12.14 3.33 3.08
N LEU A 246 -12.51 3.42 4.35
CA LEU A 246 -12.19 4.55 5.21
C LEU A 246 -11.20 4.08 6.28
N ALA A 247 -9.99 4.60 6.22
CA ALA A 247 -8.94 4.33 7.17
C ALA A 247 -8.79 5.50 8.14
N ILE A 248 -8.72 5.20 9.44
CA ILE A 248 -8.47 6.21 10.49
C ILE A 248 -7.21 5.81 11.24
N ASP A 249 -6.20 6.66 11.15
CA ASP A 249 -4.91 6.46 11.80
C ASP A 249 -4.83 7.20 13.13
N GLY A 250 -4.27 6.56 14.16
CA GLY A 250 -3.92 7.20 15.42
C GLY A 250 -5.07 7.39 16.41
N LEU A 251 -6.09 6.52 16.45
CA LEU A 251 -7.24 6.70 17.36
C LEU A 251 -6.86 6.87 18.84
N SER A 252 -5.78 6.22 19.29
CA SER A 252 -5.32 6.35 20.69
C SER A 252 -4.72 7.70 21.03
N GLU A 253 -4.37 8.51 20.04
CA GLU A 253 -3.81 9.85 20.21
C GLU A 253 -4.93 10.90 20.34
N MET A 254 -6.18 10.51 20.07
CA MET A 254 -7.37 11.36 20.11
C MET A 254 -8.44 10.78 21.06
N PRO A 255 -8.14 10.60 22.35
CA PRO A 255 -9.08 9.96 23.28
C PRO A 255 -10.39 10.73 23.44
N HIS A 256 -10.35 12.06 23.35
CA HIS A 256 -11.54 12.93 23.47
C HIS A 256 -12.46 12.82 22.25
N LEU A 257 -11.91 12.67 21.03
CA LEU A 257 -12.71 12.50 19.81
C LEU A 257 -13.23 11.08 19.62
N CYS A 258 -12.66 10.11 20.33
CA CYS A 258 -12.97 8.70 20.13
C CYS A 258 -14.49 8.37 20.22
N PRO A 259 -15.28 8.91 21.17
CA PRO A 259 -16.72 8.68 21.20
C PRO A 259 -17.44 9.22 19.95
N ALA A 260 -17.09 10.43 19.51
CA ALA A 260 -17.66 11.06 18.31
C ALA A 260 -17.31 10.27 17.04
N ILE A 261 -16.03 9.87 16.90
CA ILE A 261 -15.56 9.00 15.81
C ILE A 261 -16.35 7.69 15.80
N VAL A 262 -16.48 7.01 16.94
CA VAL A 262 -17.19 5.74 17.01
C VAL A 262 -18.66 5.91 16.60
N LYS A 263 -19.33 6.95 17.09
CA LYS A 263 -20.73 7.25 16.75
C LYS A 263 -20.93 7.48 15.25
N ILE A 264 -20.05 8.26 14.61
CA ILE A 264 -20.13 8.55 13.18
C ILE A 264 -19.87 7.29 12.34
N LEU A 265 -18.85 6.52 12.70
CA LEU A 265 -18.53 5.27 12.00
C LEU A 265 -19.64 4.22 12.13
N ASP A 266 -20.28 4.13 13.30
CA ASP A 266 -21.44 3.26 13.53
C ASP A 266 -22.61 3.66 12.62
N SER A 267 -22.91 4.97 12.55
CA SER A 267 -23.91 5.51 11.64
C SER A 267 -23.59 5.21 10.18
N LEU A 268 -22.34 5.39 9.73
CA LEU A 268 -21.95 5.08 8.35
C LEU A 268 -22.06 3.59 8.03
N LEU A 269 -21.60 2.71 8.91
CA LEU A 269 -21.67 1.26 8.73
C LEU A 269 -23.11 0.72 8.73
N SER A 270 -24.03 1.38 9.43
CA SER A 270 -25.46 1.01 9.42
C SER A 270 -26.16 1.43 8.12
N GLN A 271 -25.67 2.47 7.46
CA GLN A 271 -26.27 3.04 6.24
C GLN A 271 -25.63 2.56 4.93
N THR A 272 -24.46 1.92 5.01
CA THR A 272 -23.71 1.44 3.85
C THR A 272 -23.43 -0.04 3.98
N SER A 273 -23.40 -0.76 2.86
CA SER A 273 -23.15 -2.20 2.78
C SER A 273 -21.70 -2.52 2.39
N SER A 274 -21.07 -1.62 1.65
CA SER A 274 -19.78 -1.77 0.98
C SER A 274 -18.63 -1.01 1.65
N LEU A 275 -18.91 -0.19 2.67
CA LEU A 275 -17.90 0.46 3.50
C LEU A 275 -17.08 -0.57 4.28
N LYS A 276 -15.76 -0.45 4.18
CA LYS A 276 -14.78 -1.14 5.01
C LYS A 276 -14.02 -0.11 5.85
N LEU A 277 -13.78 -0.43 7.12
CA LEU A 277 -13.03 0.42 8.04
C LEU A 277 -11.68 -0.23 8.38
N LEU A 278 -10.62 0.57 8.31
CA LEU A 278 -9.31 0.21 8.81
C LEU A 278 -8.89 1.19 9.89
N LEU A 279 -8.82 0.73 11.13
CA LEU A 279 -8.55 1.58 12.28
C LEU A 279 -7.17 1.24 12.83
N THR A 280 -6.39 2.24 13.23
CA THR A 280 -5.13 2.00 13.96
C THR A 280 -5.22 2.57 15.37
N SER A 281 -4.70 1.82 16.35
CA SER A 281 -4.65 2.26 17.75
C SER A 281 -3.54 1.55 18.51
N ARG A 282 -3.09 2.13 19.63
CA ARG A 282 -2.11 1.51 20.53
C ARG A 282 -2.77 0.44 21.41
N LYS A 283 -3.96 0.76 21.91
CA LYS A 283 -4.78 -0.13 22.72
C LYS A 283 -6.04 -0.50 21.95
N ARG A 284 -6.68 -1.59 22.39
CA ARG A 284 -8.03 -1.93 21.93
C ARG A 284 -8.96 -0.77 22.25
N VAL A 285 -9.56 -0.19 21.23
CA VAL A 285 -10.60 0.82 21.40
C VAL A 285 -11.90 0.08 21.67
N SER A 286 -12.60 0.42 22.76
CA SER A 286 -13.94 -0.13 22.98
C SER A 286 -14.90 0.55 22.00
N LEU A 287 -15.38 -0.22 21.04
CA LEU A 287 -16.21 0.28 19.94
C LEU A 287 -17.71 0.28 20.28
N ARG A 288 -18.07 -0.07 21.53
CA ARG A 288 -19.44 0.03 22.03
C ARG A 288 -19.52 0.79 23.35
N PRO A 289 -20.60 1.57 23.57
CA PRO A 289 -20.98 2.03 24.88
C PRO A 289 -21.15 0.82 25.81
N SER A 290 -20.54 0.87 26.98
CA SER A 290 -20.51 -0.17 28.00
C SER A 290 -21.89 -0.84 28.23
N GLY A 291 -21.98 -2.17 28.06
CA GLY A 291 -23.13 -2.94 28.55
C GLY A 291 -23.53 -4.18 27.74
N THR A 292 -23.13 -4.30 26.47
CA THR A 292 -23.44 -5.49 25.65
C THR A 292 -22.14 -6.21 25.30
N GLY A 293 -21.97 -7.47 25.74
CA GLY A 293 -20.71 -8.23 25.66
C GLY A 293 -20.19 -8.60 24.26
N TYR A 294 -20.54 -7.85 23.21
CA TYR A 294 -20.10 -8.05 21.84
C TYR A 294 -19.21 -6.90 21.36
N SER A 295 -18.00 -7.21 20.89
CA SER A 295 -17.03 -6.24 20.35
C SER A 295 -17.29 -5.96 18.85
N GLY A 296 -18.24 -5.08 18.53
CA GLY A 296 -18.54 -4.75 17.13
C GLY A 296 -19.12 -3.35 16.93
N PHE A 297 -18.83 -2.75 15.78
CA PHE A 297 -19.53 -1.58 15.25
C PHE A 297 -20.84 -2.01 14.60
N ALA A 298 -21.97 -1.51 15.07
CA ALA A 298 -23.30 -1.92 14.63
C ALA A 298 -23.43 -3.46 14.65
N ALA A 299 -23.96 -4.03 13.58
CA ALA A 299 -24.03 -5.47 13.33
C ALA A 299 -22.71 -6.07 12.77
N SER A 300 -21.64 -5.27 12.65
CA SER A 300 -20.38 -5.68 12.02
C SER A 300 -19.39 -6.22 13.06
N LYS A 301 -18.79 -7.37 12.75
CA LYS A 301 -17.69 -7.95 13.50
C LYS A 301 -16.40 -7.17 13.21
N ALA A 302 -15.74 -6.68 14.26
CA ALA A 302 -14.39 -6.17 14.17
C ALA A 302 -13.38 -7.32 14.21
N VAL A 303 -12.37 -7.26 13.35
CA VAL A 303 -11.21 -8.16 13.35
C VAL A 303 -10.04 -7.39 13.93
N GLU A 304 -9.43 -7.94 14.98
CA GLU A 304 -8.25 -7.35 15.60
C GLU A 304 -6.99 -7.99 15.02
N LEU A 305 -6.04 -7.17 14.61
CA LEU A 305 -4.74 -7.58 14.11
C LEU A 305 -3.67 -6.87 14.93
N SER A 306 -2.92 -7.63 15.72
CA SER A 306 -1.80 -7.10 16.50
C SER A 306 -0.51 -7.19 15.70
N LEU A 307 0.13 -6.05 15.45
CA LEU A 307 1.45 -6.01 14.81
C LEU A 307 2.50 -6.53 15.78
N GLN A 308 3.18 -7.59 15.36
CA GLN A 308 4.32 -8.15 16.08
C GLN A 308 5.60 -7.37 15.74
N PRO A 309 6.62 -7.38 16.62
CA PRO A 309 7.97 -6.97 16.27
C PRO A 309 8.46 -7.65 14.99
N LEU A 310 9.37 -6.99 14.28
CA LEU A 310 9.99 -7.56 13.09
C LEU A 310 10.89 -8.75 13.47
N PRO A 311 10.87 -9.84 12.69
CA PRO A 311 11.88 -10.89 12.81
C PRO A 311 13.30 -10.31 12.65
N PRO A 312 14.33 -10.91 13.26
CA PRO A 312 15.70 -10.37 13.24
C PRO A 312 16.25 -10.07 11.83
N GLN A 313 16.01 -10.97 10.86
CA GLN A 313 16.45 -10.79 9.47
C GLN A 313 15.78 -9.60 8.79
N SER A 314 14.49 -9.46 9.04
CA SER A 314 13.65 -8.35 8.57
C SER A 314 14.07 -7.01 9.20
N ALA A 315 14.39 -7.01 10.50
CA ALA A 315 14.93 -5.85 11.20
C ALA A 315 16.31 -5.44 10.65
N ALA A 316 17.18 -6.42 10.37
CA ALA A 316 18.50 -6.20 9.79
C ALA A 316 18.44 -5.58 8.39
N GLU A 317 17.55 -6.07 7.54
CA GLU A 317 17.36 -5.52 6.20
C GLU A 317 16.81 -4.09 6.26
N LEU A 318 15.82 -3.81 7.12
CA LEU A 318 15.32 -2.45 7.34
C LEU A 318 16.43 -1.51 7.85
N PHE A 319 17.22 -1.96 8.83
CA PHE A 319 18.32 -1.18 9.38
C PHE A 319 19.37 -0.87 8.31
N ARG A 320 19.76 -1.88 7.51
CA ARG A 320 20.71 -1.75 6.41
C ARG A 320 20.27 -0.72 5.38
N GLN A 321 18.99 -0.75 4.99
CA GLN A 321 18.42 0.18 4.00
C GLN A 321 18.39 1.63 4.49
N ARG A 322 18.37 1.85 5.81
CA ARG A 322 18.25 3.17 6.43
C ARG A 322 19.55 3.75 6.97
N ALA A 323 20.61 2.95 7.05
CA ALA A 323 21.92 3.43 7.47
C ALA A 323 22.55 4.30 6.37
N HIS A 324 23.25 5.38 6.77
CA HIS A 324 23.84 6.36 5.87
C HIS A 324 25.29 6.07 5.49
N ARG A 325 25.85 4.94 5.95
CA ARG A 325 27.17 4.45 5.54
C ARG A 325 27.20 2.95 5.36
N GLU A 326 28.22 2.48 4.64
CA GLU A 326 28.52 1.06 4.53
C GLU A 326 29.01 0.48 5.87
N PHE A 327 28.81 -0.83 6.03
CA PHE A 327 29.22 -1.56 7.23
C PHE A 327 30.60 -2.18 7.02
N CYS A 328 31.41 -2.20 8.07
CA CYS A 328 32.72 -2.81 8.07
C CYS A 328 32.87 -3.84 9.19
N THR A 329 33.97 -4.57 9.22
CA THR A 329 34.22 -5.59 10.26
C THR A 329 34.25 -5.00 11.69
N ALA A 330 34.73 -3.77 11.86
CA ALA A 330 34.80 -3.08 13.16
C ALA A 330 33.42 -2.72 13.75
N ASP A 331 32.36 -2.79 12.95
CA ASP A 331 30.99 -2.63 13.46
C ASP A 331 30.54 -3.80 14.34
N PHE A 332 31.17 -4.96 14.22
CA PHE A 332 30.74 -6.19 14.86
C PHE A 332 31.79 -6.79 15.81
N ASP A 333 33.06 -6.39 15.66
CA ASP A 333 34.18 -6.92 16.43
C ASP A 333 34.85 -5.81 17.25
N ALA A 334 34.80 -5.94 18.58
CA ALA A 334 35.44 -4.99 19.48
C ALA A 334 36.98 -4.98 19.33
N LEU A 335 37.58 -6.11 18.95
CA LEU A 335 39.03 -6.25 18.76
C LEU A 335 39.50 -5.54 17.48
N ALA A 336 38.62 -5.39 16.49
CA ALA A 336 38.93 -4.70 15.25
C ALA A 336 39.15 -3.18 15.42
N LYS A 337 38.88 -2.60 16.61
CA LYS A 337 39.18 -1.19 16.92
C LYS A 337 40.67 -0.85 16.88
N ALA A 338 41.56 -1.83 17.06
CA ALA A 338 43.00 -1.62 16.98
C ALA A 338 43.54 -1.59 15.52
N VAL A 339 42.69 -1.91 14.54
CA VAL A 339 43.08 -2.00 13.14
C VAL A 339 43.02 -0.61 12.50
N PRO A 340 44.06 -0.16 11.77
CA PRO A 340 44.03 1.09 11.02
C PRO A 340 42.84 1.15 10.06
N ALA A 341 42.25 2.34 9.88
CA ALA A 341 41.05 2.52 9.05
C ALA A 341 41.22 1.98 7.61
N GLU A 342 42.43 2.05 7.07
CA GLU A 342 42.79 1.56 5.72
C GLU A 342 42.70 0.04 5.57
N ALA A 343 42.76 -0.70 6.69
CA ALA A 343 42.66 -2.16 6.72
C ALA A 343 41.25 -2.67 7.07
N LEU A 344 40.28 -1.77 7.27
CA LEU A 344 38.90 -2.17 7.53
C LEU A 344 38.24 -2.69 6.25
N GLN A 345 37.86 -3.96 6.26
CA GLN A 345 37.14 -4.57 5.16
C GLN A 345 35.67 -4.14 5.18
N ILE A 346 35.23 -3.43 4.14
CA ILE A 346 33.81 -3.17 3.89
C ILE A 346 33.10 -4.49 3.62
N LEU A 347 32.04 -4.76 4.37
CA LEU A 347 31.22 -5.94 4.21
C LEU A 347 30.28 -5.72 3.03
N GLN A 348 30.50 -6.51 1.97
CA GLN A 348 29.65 -6.51 0.78
C GLN A 348 28.20 -6.85 1.12
N HIS A 349 27.27 -6.32 0.33
CA HIS A 349 25.86 -6.69 0.43
C HIS A 349 25.70 -8.20 0.22
N GLY A 350 25.25 -8.91 1.27
CA GLY A 350 25.12 -10.35 1.22
C GLY A 350 24.54 -10.94 2.51
N PRO A 351 24.27 -12.26 2.51
CA PRO A 351 23.65 -12.95 3.65
C PRO A 351 24.49 -12.83 4.92
N THR A 352 25.82 -12.85 4.79
CA THR A 352 26.74 -12.71 5.92
C THR A 352 26.61 -11.37 6.65
N LEU A 353 26.33 -10.27 5.93
CA LEU A 353 26.10 -8.96 6.55
C LEU A 353 24.78 -8.95 7.31
N LEU A 354 23.71 -9.48 6.73
CA LEU A 354 22.39 -9.53 7.37
C LEU A 354 22.39 -10.42 8.61
N GLU A 355 23.08 -11.55 8.56
CA GLU A 355 23.27 -12.42 9.72
C GLU A 355 24.01 -11.69 10.86
N ARG A 356 25.09 -10.96 10.54
CA ARG A 356 25.83 -10.17 11.53
C ARG A 356 25.02 -9.02 12.11
N LEU A 357 24.26 -8.30 11.28
CA LEU A 357 23.34 -7.26 11.73
C LEU A 357 22.24 -7.84 12.61
N ALA A 358 21.59 -8.92 12.19
CA ALA A 358 20.53 -9.60 12.93
C ALA A 358 21.00 -10.11 14.29
N ALA A 359 22.26 -10.55 14.40
CA ALA A 359 22.91 -10.96 15.63
C ALA A 359 23.55 -9.80 16.42
N SER A 360 23.50 -8.56 15.91
CA SER A 360 24.20 -7.44 16.54
C SER A 360 23.55 -7.05 17.88
N PRO A 361 24.37 -6.66 18.87
CA PRO A 361 23.86 -6.12 20.14
C PRO A 361 22.90 -4.95 19.92
N LEU A 362 23.17 -4.08 18.94
CA LEU A 362 22.29 -2.97 18.62
C LEU A 362 20.89 -3.45 18.25
N LEU A 363 20.72 -4.30 17.23
CA LEU A 363 19.38 -4.72 16.79
C LEU A 363 18.63 -5.51 17.86
N HIS A 364 19.34 -6.28 18.67
CA HIS A 364 18.73 -6.96 19.82
C HIS A 364 18.14 -5.95 20.81
N ALA A 365 18.87 -4.88 21.15
CA ALA A 365 18.40 -3.82 22.05
C ALA A 365 17.21 -3.02 21.48
N LEU A 366 17.05 -2.97 20.15
CA LEU A 366 15.91 -2.31 19.48
C LEU A 366 14.64 -3.17 19.50
N GLY A 367 14.74 -4.46 19.80
CA GLY A 367 13.61 -5.37 20.01
C GLY A 367 12.72 -5.56 18.78
N GLY A 368 13.28 -5.42 17.57
CA GLY A 368 12.50 -5.56 16.33
C GLY A 368 11.47 -4.47 16.08
N ILE A 369 11.49 -3.34 16.81
CA ILE A 369 10.50 -2.25 16.67
C ILE A 369 10.92 -1.33 15.50
N PRO A 370 10.15 -1.26 14.39
CA PRO A 370 10.54 -0.50 13.20
C PRO A 370 10.93 0.95 13.46
N GLY A 371 10.16 1.69 14.27
CA GLY A 371 10.44 3.09 14.57
C GLY A 371 11.79 3.27 15.27
N ARG A 372 12.14 2.39 16.20
CA ARG A 372 13.45 2.41 16.90
C ARG A 372 14.59 2.01 15.95
N ILE A 373 14.33 1.07 15.04
CA ILE A 373 15.28 0.63 14.01
C ILE A 373 15.63 1.79 13.07
N VAL A 374 14.61 2.48 12.55
CA VAL A 374 14.80 3.64 11.66
C VAL A 374 15.53 4.76 12.39
N GLU A 375 15.14 5.09 13.62
CA GLU A 375 15.81 6.11 14.43
C GLU A 375 17.29 5.77 14.71
N ALA A 376 17.60 4.51 15.01
CA ALA A 376 18.98 4.07 15.22
C ALA A 376 19.78 4.10 13.92
N ALA A 377 19.21 3.61 12.82
CA ALA A 377 19.88 3.57 11.52
C ALA A 377 20.23 4.97 11.01
N ASP A 378 19.36 5.96 11.24
CA ASP A 378 19.57 7.36 10.87
C ASP A 378 20.81 7.99 11.56
N ARG A 379 21.24 7.42 12.69
CA ARG A 379 22.45 7.83 13.42
C ARG A 379 23.70 7.08 12.98
N VAL A 380 23.59 6.10 12.08
CA VAL A 380 24.74 5.37 11.52
C VAL A 380 25.27 6.16 10.32
N ASP A 381 26.16 7.10 10.61
CA ASP A 381 26.84 7.92 9.62
C ASP A 381 28.37 7.72 9.69
N SER A 382 29.11 8.49 8.90
CA SER A 382 30.58 8.45 8.86
C SER A 382 31.27 8.84 10.18
N SER A 383 30.58 9.48 11.12
CA SER A 383 31.12 9.87 12.43
C SER A 383 31.07 8.73 13.46
N LEU A 384 30.15 7.77 13.27
CA LEU A 384 30.03 6.62 14.15
C LEU A 384 31.08 5.55 13.78
N ALA A 385 32.14 5.44 14.58
CA ALA A 385 33.25 4.51 14.31
C ALA A 385 32.86 3.03 14.35
N SER A 386 31.85 2.65 15.14
CA SER A 386 31.39 1.26 15.25
C SER A 386 29.95 1.20 15.75
N LEU A 387 29.15 0.26 15.25
CA LEU A 387 27.80 -0.01 15.80
C LEU A 387 27.82 -0.39 17.30
N LEU A 388 28.92 -0.94 17.80
CA LEU A 388 29.10 -1.24 19.23
C LEU A 388 29.16 0.01 20.11
N GLN A 389 29.40 1.18 19.53
CA GLN A 389 29.42 2.47 20.22
C GLN A 389 28.11 3.24 20.06
N HIS A 390 27.11 2.67 19.37
CA HIS A 390 25.86 3.34 19.14
C HIS A 390 25.14 3.61 20.48
N PRO A 391 24.58 4.83 20.71
CA PRO A 391 24.03 5.23 22.01
C PRO A 391 22.83 4.41 22.50
N MET A 392 22.19 3.65 21.61
CA MET A 392 21.09 2.75 21.96
C MET A 392 21.55 1.34 22.38
N VAL A 393 22.85 1.05 22.32
CA VAL A 393 23.43 -0.19 22.89
C VAL A 393 23.57 0.01 24.40
N PRO A 394 23.02 -0.89 25.24
CA PRO A 394 23.21 -0.82 26.69
C PRO A 394 24.71 -0.84 27.05
N SER A 395 25.14 0.09 27.92
CA SER A 395 26.55 0.20 28.32
C SER A 395 27.11 -1.09 28.93
N GLU A 396 26.25 -1.85 29.61
CA GLU A 396 26.56 -3.15 30.21
C GLU A 396 27.09 -4.16 29.17
N TRP A 397 26.60 -4.09 27.92
CA TRP A 397 26.99 -5.01 26.86
C TRP A 397 28.35 -4.64 26.24
N THR A 398 28.77 -3.39 26.40
CA THR A 398 30.07 -2.92 25.89
C THR A 398 31.24 -3.19 26.84
N GLN A 399 30.97 -3.38 28.14
CA GLN A 399 32.00 -3.55 29.17
C GLN A 399 32.53 -5.00 29.28
N HIS A 400 31.80 -5.99 28.77
CA HIS A 400 32.17 -7.42 28.87
C HIS A 400 33.08 -7.87 27.71
N SER A 401 34.18 -7.15 27.49
CA SER A 401 35.14 -7.45 26.40
C SER A 401 36.01 -8.69 26.66
N GLY A 402 35.74 -9.49 27.72
CA GLY A 402 36.68 -10.50 28.25
C GLY A 402 36.19 -11.94 28.35
N GLY A 403 34.93 -12.26 28.07
CA GLY A 403 34.44 -13.64 28.13
C GLY A 403 32.93 -13.71 28.27
N ASP A 404 32.30 -14.43 27.34
CA ASP A 404 30.88 -14.78 27.24
C ASP A 404 29.89 -13.62 27.46
N LEU A 405 29.30 -13.15 26.35
CA LEU A 405 28.09 -12.33 26.41
C LEU A 405 27.08 -13.07 27.31
N PRO A 406 26.44 -12.38 28.29
CA PRO A 406 25.40 -13.01 29.10
C PRO A 406 24.40 -13.62 28.13
N ALA A 407 24.10 -14.92 28.33
CA ALA A 407 23.15 -15.64 27.49
C ALA A 407 21.89 -14.78 27.37
N LEU A 408 21.68 -14.21 26.19
CA LEU A 408 20.56 -13.32 25.93
C LEU A 408 19.31 -14.16 26.11
N GLU A 409 18.62 -14.00 27.24
CA GLU A 409 17.32 -14.62 27.41
C GLU A 409 16.42 -14.06 26.30
N PRO A 410 15.75 -14.93 25.52
CA PRO A 410 14.88 -14.48 24.45
C PRO A 410 13.85 -13.52 25.06
N SER A 411 13.82 -12.28 24.57
CA SER A 411 12.80 -11.32 24.98
C SER A 411 11.41 -11.94 24.75
N PRO A 412 10.48 -11.83 25.71
CA PRO A 412 9.17 -12.47 25.66
C PRO A 412 8.28 -11.97 24.52
#